data_AF-A0A1B6IL90-F1
#
_entry.id   AF-A0A1B6IL90-F1
#
_cell.length_a   1.000
_cell.length_b   1.000
_cell.length_c   1.000
_cell.angle_alpha   90.00
_cell.angle_beta   90.00
_cell.angle_gamma   90.00
#
_symmetry.space_group_name_H-M   'P 1'
#
loop_
_entity.id
_entity.type
_entity.pdbx_description
1 polymer ?
#
loop_
_entity_poly.entity_id
_entity_poly.type
_entity_poly.pdbx_seq_one_letter_code
_entity_poly.pdbx_strand_id
1 'polypeptide(L)'
;RVFCIGFTNKDQMSQRKTCYAQHTQVRAIRKKMVEKITDDVTKSDLKEVVNKLLPDSIAKDIEKACQGIYPLHDVYIRKVKVLKKPRFDLSKLLELHGDGKGSSEEPGAKVERPEGYEPPVQEAV
;
A
#
# COMPACT_ATOMS: atom_id res chain seq x y z
N ARG A 1 0.89 10.30 -7.09
CA ARG A 1 -0.32 9.59 -7.57
C ARG A 1 -0.31 8.18 -6.99
N VAL A 2 -1.38 7.79 -6.31
CA VAL A 2 -1.51 6.50 -5.62
C VAL A 2 -2.63 5.70 -6.30
N PHE A 3 -2.45 4.40 -6.46
CA PHE A 3 -3.43 3.48 -7.02
C PHE A 3 -3.80 2.44 -5.96
N CYS A 4 -5.07 2.40 -5.57
CA CYS A 4 -5.62 1.38 -4.70
C CYS A 4 -6.44 0.36 -5.50
N ILE A 5 -6.45 -0.87 -5.01
CA ILE A 5 -7.33 -1.95 -5.47
C ILE A 5 -8.00 -2.56 -4.26
N GLY A 6 -9.19 -3.14 -4.44
CA GLY A 6 -9.90 -3.87 -3.39
C GLY A 6 -11.02 -4.69 -4.01
N PHE A 7 -11.33 -5.82 -3.38
CA PHE A 7 -12.31 -6.79 -3.88
C PHE A 7 -13.49 -6.92 -2.91
N THR A 8 -14.67 -7.19 -3.45
CA THR A 8 -15.90 -7.36 -2.66
C THR A 8 -15.86 -8.67 -1.89
N ASN A 9 -15.95 -8.63 -0.57
CA ASN A 9 -16.00 -9.83 0.25
C ASN A 9 -17.42 -10.37 0.31
N LYS A 10 -17.53 -11.70 0.29
CA LYS A 10 -18.80 -12.39 0.43
C LYS A 10 -19.05 -12.64 1.92
N ASP A 11 -20.22 -12.28 2.40
CA ASP A 11 -20.66 -12.65 3.74
C ASP A 11 -20.73 -14.18 3.89
N GLN A 12 -20.19 -14.71 4.99
CA GLN A 12 -20.10 -16.15 5.25
C GLN A 12 -21.48 -16.81 5.33
N MET A 13 -22.49 -16.09 5.82
CA MET A 13 -23.88 -16.59 5.87
C MET A 13 -24.59 -16.52 4.52
N SER A 14 -24.02 -15.85 3.52
CA SER A 14 -24.65 -15.70 2.21
C SER A 14 -24.57 -16.99 1.39
N GLN A 15 -25.72 -17.52 1.00
CA GLN A 15 -25.81 -18.69 0.11
C GLN A 15 -25.61 -18.36 -1.38
N ARG A 16 -25.57 -17.06 -1.75
CA ARG A 16 -25.44 -16.63 -3.15
C ARG A 16 -24.03 -16.90 -3.68
N LYS A 17 -23.91 -17.26 -4.97
CA LYS A 17 -22.60 -17.45 -5.62
C LYS A 17 -21.88 -16.12 -5.88
N THR A 18 -22.64 -15.04 -6.11
CA THR A 18 -22.10 -13.72 -6.47
C THR A 18 -22.32 -12.71 -5.34
N CYS A 19 -21.38 -11.77 -5.21
CA CYS A 19 -21.37 -10.71 -4.19
C CYS A 19 -21.08 -9.34 -4.82
N TYR A 20 -21.80 -9.00 -5.89
CA TYR A 20 -21.57 -7.75 -6.62
C TYR A 20 -22.11 -6.53 -5.88
N ALA A 21 -21.26 -5.52 -5.73
CA ALA A 21 -21.69 -4.20 -5.26
C ALA A 21 -22.43 -3.45 -6.37
N GLN A 22 -23.51 -2.77 -5.99
CA GLN A 22 -24.25 -1.88 -6.91
C GLN A 22 -23.40 -0.68 -7.31
N HIS A 23 -23.68 -0.10 -8.46
CA HIS A 23 -22.88 1.01 -8.99
C HIS A 23 -22.81 2.24 -8.06
N THR A 24 -23.88 2.51 -7.31
CA THR A 24 -23.91 3.56 -6.27
C THR A 24 -22.96 3.26 -5.12
N GLN A 25 -22.92 2.01 -4.64
CA GLN A 25 -21.98 1.56 -3.61
C GLN A 25 -20.54 1.64 -4.11
N VAL A 26 -20.26 1.24 -5.35
CA VAL A 26 -18.92 1.34 -5.96
C VAL A 26 -18.44 2.80 -5.99
N ARG A 27 -19.31 3.76 -6.37
CA ARG A 27 -18.97 5.19 -6.33
C ARG A 27 -18.67 5.68 -4.92
N ALA A 28 -19.48 5.26 -3.94
CA ALA A 28 -19.27 5.63 -2.54
C ALA A 28 -17.96 5.04 -1.97
N ILE A 29 -17.64 3.78 -2.28
CA ILE A 29 -16.38 3.12 -1.90
C ILE A 29 -15.19 3.87 -2.50
N ARG A 30 -15.22 4.18 -3.81
CA ARG A 30 -14.15 4.93 -4.47
C ARG A 30 -13.96 6.32 -3.86
N LYS A 31 -15.04 7.01 -3.50
CA LYS A 31 -14.96 8.30 -2.82
C LYS A 31 -14.25 8.17 -1.47
N LYS A 32 -14.65 7.22 -0.63
CA LYS A 32 -14.02 6.97 0.68
C LYS A 32 -12.54 6.55 0.57
N MET A 33 -12.21 5.71 -0.42
CA MET A 33 -10.83 5.31 -0.69
C MET A 33 -9.95 6.52 -0.99
N VAL A 34 -10.40 7.40 -1.89
CA VAL A 34 -9.64 8.61 -2.26
C VAL A 34 -9.52 9.56 -1.07
N GLU A 35 -10.59 9.74 -0.30
CA GLU A 35 -10.58 10.62 0.88
C GLU A 35 -9.54 10.16 1.92
N LYS A 36 -9.56 8.88 2.30
CA LYS A 36 -8.60 8.34 3.28
C LYS A 36 -7.15 8.38 2.81
N ILE A 37 -6.90 7.99 1.56
CA ILE A 37 -5.55 8.06 0.97
C ILE A 37 -5.05 9.51 0.94
N THR A 38 -5.92 10.45 0.59
CA THR A 38 -5.56 11.87 0.51
C THR A 38 -5.23 12.41 1.90
N ASP A 39 -6.08 12.13 2.89
CA ASP A 39 -5.85 12.55 4.27
C ASP A 39 -4.53 12.03 4.84
N ASP A 40 -4.21 10.76 4.60
CA ASP A 40 -2.99 10.16 5.13
C ASP A 40 -1.74 10.69 4.44
N VAL A 41 -1.76 10.79 3.10
CA VAL A 41 -0.60 11.22 2.31
C VAL A 41 -0.35 12.72 2.42
N THR A 42 -1.39 13.55 2.54
CA THR A 42 -1.22 15.02 2.66
C THR A 42 -0.69 15.42 4.04
N LYS A 43 -0.98 14.65 5.09
CA LYS A 43 -0.52 14.94 6.46
C LYS A 43 0.90 14.43 6.75
N SER A 44 1.47 13.59 5.89
CA SER A 44 2.73 12.90 6.17
C SER A 44 3.80 13.17 5.12
N ASP A 45 5.05 13.18 5.57
CA ASP A 45 6.22 13.33 4.71
C ASP A 45 6.59 12.01 4.01
N LEU A 46 7.47 12.07 3.02
CA LEU A 46 7.85 10.89 2.22
C LEU A 46 8.36 9.71 3.07
N LYS A 47 9.15 9.98 4.13
CA LYS A 47 9.66 8.96 5.07
C LYS A 47 8.52 8.22 5.76
N GLU A 48 7.55 8.99 6.27
CA GLU A 48 6.39 8.45 6.98
C GLU A 48 5.44 7.69 6.04
N VAL A 49 5.20 8.19 4.82
CA VAL A 49 4.39 7.50 3.82
C VAL A 49 4.98 6.12 3.53
N VAL A 50 6.30 6.03 3.34
CA VAL A 50 6.97 4.73 3.11
C VAL A 50 6.83 3.80 4.32
N ASN A 51 6.98 4.34 5.55
CA ASN A 51 6.80 3.55 6.77
C ASN A 51 5.37 3.02 6.94
N LYS A 52 4.35 3.72 6.43
CA LYS A 52 2.95 3.26 6.43
C LYS A 52 2.68 2.22 5.33
N LEU A 53 3.40 2.28 4.21
CA LEU A 53 3.28 1.32 3.10
C LEU A 53 3.88 -0.05 3.44
N LEU A 54 4.95 -0.11 4.24
CA LEU A 54 5.57 -1.38 4.64
C LEU A 54 4.59 -2.37 5.31
N PRO A 55 3.80 -1.97 6.32
CA PRO A 55 2.78 -2.83 6.92
C PRO A 55 1.40 -2.71 6.24
N ASP A 56 1.29 -1.96 5.14
CA ASP A 56 0.04 -1.62 4.44
C ASP A 56 -1.05 -1.05 5.38
N SER A 57 -0.68 -0.13 6.28
CA SER A 57 -1.62 0.42 7.27
C SER A 57 -2.77 1.20 6.63
N ILE A 58 -2.47 1.97 5.58
CA ILE A 58 -3.46 2.75 4.81
C ILE A 58 -4.53 1.81 4.21
N ALA A 59 -4.12 0.63 3.73
CA ALA A 59 -5.05 -0.31 3.12
C ALA A 59 -6.02 -0.91 4.15
N LYS A 60 -5.53 -1.23 5.35
CA LYS A 60 -6.36 -1.70 6.48
C LYS A 60 -7.35 -0.64 6.96
N ASP A 61 -6.95 0.62 6.96
CA ASP A 61 -7.84 1.73 7.34
C ASP A 61 -8.93 1.97 6.30
N ILE A 62 -8.61 1.79 5.01
CA ILE A 62 -9.60 1.80 3.94
C ILE A 62 -10.61 0.67 4.11
N GLU A 63 -10.16 -0.55 4.41
CA GLU A 63 -11.02 -1.71 4.61
C GLU A 63 -12.05 -1.45 5.72
N LYS A 64 -11.58 -0.98 6.88
CA LYS A 64 -12.45 -0.60 8.02
C LYS A 64 -13.43 0.51 7.66
N ALA A 65 -12.97 1.56 6.97
CA ALA A 65 -13.82 2.70 6.60
C ALA A 65 -14.90 2.34 5.56
N CYS A 66 -14.62 1.36 4.69
CA CYS A 66 -15.52 0.89 3.64
C CYS A 66 -16.51 -0.17 4.15
N GLN A 67 -16.23 -0.83 5.27
CA GLN A 67 -17.06 -1.91 5.82
C GLN A 67 -18.52 -1.50 6.08
N GLY A 68 -18.77 -0.22 6.41
CA GLY A 68 -20.13 0.31 6.54
C GLY A 68 -20.91 0.54 5.22
N ILE A 69 -20.26 0.45 4.06
CA ILE A 69 -20.92 0.52 2.74
C ILE A 69 -21.10 -0.89 2.17
N TYR A 70 -19.98 -1.63 2.09
CA TYR A 70 -19.93 -2.98 1.58
C TYR A 70 -18.66 -3.66 2.11
N PRO A 71 -18.72 -4.93 2.54
CA PRO A 71 -17.54 -5.64 3.03
C PRO A 71 -16.52 -5.83 1.90
N LEU A 72 -15.26 -5.45 2.14
CA LEU A 72 -14.15 -5.62 1.21
C LEU A 72 -13.15 -6.64 1.77
N HIS A 73 -12.34 -7.21 0.89
CA HIS A 73 -11.14 -8.00 1.21
C HIS A 73 -10.05 -7.67 0.18
N ASP A 74 -8.82 -8.08 0.47
CA ASP A 74 -7.67 -7.90 -0.42
C ASP A 74 -7.55 -6.45 -0.92
N VAL A 75 -7.62 -5.51 0.03
CA VAL A 75 -7.39 -4.09 -0.24
C VAL A 75 -5.89 -3.83 -0.21
N TYR A 76 -5.36 -3.25 -1.28
CA TYR A 76 -3.93 -2.97 -1.40
C TYR A 76 -3.65 -1.67 -2.15
N ILE A 77 -2.51 -1.06 -1.83
CA ILE A 77 -1.94 0.01 -2.65
C ILE A 77 -1.12 -0.65 -3.76
N ARG A 78 -1.76 -0.85 -4.92
CA ARG A 78 -1.17 -1.53 -6.08
C ARG A 78 0.05 -0.80 -6.66
N LYS A 79 0.02 0.53 -6.66
CA LYS A 79 1.10 1.33 -7.27
C LYS A 79 1.18 2.73 -6.68
N VAL A 80 2.39 3.20 -6.40
CA VAL A 80 2.67 4.60 -6.09
C VAL A 80 3.57 5.17 -7.18
N LYS A 81 3.18 6.32 -7.75
CA LYS A 81 3.96 7.07 -8.73
C LYS A 81 4.26 8.47 -8.20
N VAL A 82 5.54 8.82 -8.12
CA VAL A 82 5.99 10.19 -7.88
C VAL A 82 5.87 10.97 -9.20
N LEU A 83 5.09 12.05 -9.21
CA LEU A 83 4.87 12.86 -10.41
C LEU A 83 5.85 14.02 -10.49
N LYS A 84 6.07 14.69 -9.36
CA LYS A 84 6.98 15.82 -9.24
C LYS A 84 7.95 15.50 -8.11
N LYS A 85 9.23 15.44 -8.45
CA LYS A 85 10.30 15.33 -7.45
C LYS A 85 10.63 16.72 -6.92
N PRO A 86 10.89 16.88 -5.60
CA PRO A 86 11.43 18.13 -5.08
C PRO A 86 12.80 18.41 -5.71
N ARG A 87 13.28 19.65 -5.62
CA ARG A 87 14.67 19.94 -5.97
C ARG A 87 15.59 19.08 -5.09
N PHE A 88 16.62 18.55 -5.72
CA PHE A 88 17.59 17.72 -5.01
C PHE A 88 18.30 18.56 -3.95
N ASP A 89 18.37 18.03 -2.75
CA ASP A 89 18.97 18.66 -1.58
C ASP A 89 19.79 17.59 -0.86
N LEU A 90 21.11 17.80 -0.80
CA LEU A 90 22.04 16.83 -0.24
C LEU A 90 21.81 16.64 1.26
N SER A 91 21.43 17.71 1.97
CA SER A 91 21.17 17.67 3.41
C SER A 91 19.97 16.77 3.74
N LYS A 92 18.87 16.91 2.98
CA LYS A 92 17.68 16.05 3.13
C LYS A 92 17.95 14.59 2.76
N LEU A 93 18.82 14.35 1.78
CA LEU A 93 19.21 13.00 1.41
C LEU A 93 20.01 12.35 2.55
N LEU A 94 21.01 13.05 3.08
CA LEU A 94 21.83 12.55 4.18
C LEU A 94 21.01 12.31 5.44
N GLU A 95 19.97 13.10 5.72
CA GLU A 95 19.03 12.84 6.82
C GLU A 95 18.23 11.54 6.62
N LEU A 96 17.77 11.27 5.40
CA LEU A 96 17.04 10.04 5.08
C LEU A 96 17.94 8.79 5.14
N HIS A 97 19.23 8.93 4.87
CA HIS A 97 20.22 7.85 4.91
C HIS A 97 21.02 7.78 6.23
N GLY A 98 20.95 8.81 7.08
CA GLY A 98 21.83 9.01 8.24
C GLY A 98 21.32 8.42 9.56
N ASP A 99 20.03 8.12 9.68
CA ASP A 99 19.44 7.46 10.86
C ASP A 99 19.53 5.92 10.80
N GLY A 100 20.57 5.38 10.16
CA GLY A 100 20.97 3.99 10.30
C GLY A 100 21.84 3.83 11.53
N LYS A 101 21.27 3.45 12.68
CA LYS A 101 22.05 2.87 13.77
C LYS A 101 22.88 1.71 13.19
N GLY A 102 24.19 1.92 13.10
CA GLY A 102 25.21 0.88 12.99
C GLY A 102 25.01 -0.15 11.88
N SER A 103 25.44 0.18 10.67
CA SER A 103 26.05 -0.82 9.79
C SER A 103 27.25 -0.18 9.12
N SER A 104 28.39 -0.26 9.80
CA SER A 104 29.69 -0.37 9.18
C SER A 104 29.73 -1.68 8.37
N GLU A 105 28.86 -1.82 7.38
CA GLU A 105 28.87 -2.94 6.46
C GLU A 105 28.87 -2.36 5.05
N GLU A 106 29.93 -2.73 4.35
CA GLU A 106 30.20 -2.45 2.95
C GLU A 106 28.96 -2.64 2.07
N PRO A 107 28.90 -1.96 0.91
CA PRO A 107 27.78 -2.09 -0.01
C PRO A 107 27.65 -3.55 -0.49
N GLY A 108 26.77 -4.33 0.15
CA GLY A 108 26.60 -5.75 -0.17
C GLY A 108 26.01 -6.65 0.92
N ALA A 109 25.48 -6.13 2.03
CA ALA A 109 24.91 -6.97 3.08
C ALA A 109 23.69 -7.77 2.59
N LYS A 110 23.81 -9.11 2.68
CA LYS A 110 22.78 -10.08 2.29
C LYS A 110 21.64 -10.01 3.29
N VAL A 111 20.45 -9.63 2.83
CA VAL A 111 19.23 -9.74 3.64
C VAL A 111 18.92 -11.23 3.82
N GLU A 112 18.99 -11.75 5.05
CA GLU A 112 18.57 -13.11 5.36
C GLU A 112 17.07 -13.23 5.10
N ARG A 113 16.76 -13.87 3.97
CA ARG A 113 15.41 -14.25 3.57
C ARG A 113 15.07 -15.54 4.31
N PRO A 114 13.93 -15.66 5.01
CA PRO A 114 13.55 -16.90 5.67
C PRO A 114 13.52 -18.06 4.65
N GLU A 115 14.15 -19.18 4.98
CA GLU A 115 14.43 -20.29 4.07
C GLU A 115 13.17 -20.81 3.34
N GLY A 116 13.27 -20.99 2.02
CA GLY A 116 12.27 -21.73 1.23
C GLY A 116 11.50 -20.96 0.15
N TYR A 117 11.80 -19.69 -0.15
CA TYR A 117 11.17 -18.99 -1.27
C TYR A 117 12.09 -18.93 -2.51
N GLU A 118 12.01 -19.96 -3.36
CA GLU A 118 12.47 -19.89 -4.75
C GLU A 118 11.37 -19.29 -5.63
N PRO A 119 11.57 -18.09 -6.22
CA PRO A 119 10.64 -17.58 -7.22
C PRO A 119 10.74 -18.44 -8.50
N PRO A 120 9.61 -18.79 -9.14
CA PRO A 120 9.61 -19.62 -10.34
C PRO A 120 10.38 -18.93 -11.48
N VAL A 121 11.32 -19.67 -12.08
CA VAL A 121 12.11 -19.24 -13.24
C VAL A 121 11.15 -19.08 -14.42
N GLN A 122 11.08 -17.86 -14.97
CA GLN A 122 10.34 -17.60 -16.20
C GLN A 122 11.20 -18.06 -17.39
N GLU A 123 10.71 -19.03 -18.17
CA GLU A 123 11.30 -19.38 -19.45
C GLU A 123 11.19 -18.17 -20.39
N ALA A 124 12.33 -17.81 -20.99
CA ALA A 124 12.39 -16.75 -21.98
C ALA A 124 11.59 -17.16 -23.23
N VAL A 125 10.70 -16.27 -23.67
CA VAL A 125 10.08 -16.31 -25.01
C VAL A 125 10.81 -15.32 -25.90
#